data_AF-A0A3D5SW07-F1
#
_entry.id   AF-A0A3D5SW07-F1
#
_cell.length_a   1.000
_cell.length_b   1.000
_cell.length_c   1.000
_cell.angle_alpha   90.00
_cell.angle_beta   90.00
_cell.angle_gamma   90.00
#
_symmetry.space_group_name_H-M   'P 1'
#
loop_
_entity.id
_entity.type
_entity.pdbx_description
1 polymer ?
#
loop_
_entity_poly.entity_id
_entity_poly.type
_entity_poly.pdbx_seq_one_letter_code
_entity_poly.pdbx_strand_id
1 'polypeptide(L)'
;VEPMEQRRRGIRLTAREQAGLPLLGRIAAGRPIEAIPDARAVEVPDFLRGRGRCYVLDVRGDSMRDEGILDGDLVVIEARSHARNGEIVVALIDGAEATLKRIEQRPGEVILHPANPAFEPLRLRPEQVAVQGVVTGLMRACR
;
A
#
# COMPACT_ATOMS: atom_id res chain seq x y z
N VAL A 1 11.89 -44.82 -44.18
CA VAL A 1 11.87 -44.47 -42.74
C VAL A 1 11.40 -43.02 -42.64
N GLU A 2 10.12 -42.81 -42.36
CA GLU A 2 9.46 -41.50 -42.30
C GLU A 2 9.71 -40.79 -40.95
N PRO A 3 9.60 -39.45 -40.89
CA PRO A 3 10.35 -38.62 -39.97
C PRO A 3 9.70 -38.42 -38.60
N MET A 4 10.57 -38.12 -37.62
CA MET A 4 10.28 -37.86 -36.21
C MET A 4 9.21 -36.77 -36.01
N GLU A 5 8.15 -37.16 -35.31
CA GLU A 5 7.08 -36.29 -34.83
C GLU A 5 7.65 -35.29 -33.80
N GLN A 6 7.90 -34.07 -34.26
CA GLN A 6 8.45 -32.99 -33.45
C GLN A 6 7.35 -32.44 -32.53
N ARG A 7 7.10 -33.15 -31.43
CA ARG A 7 6.19 -32.71 -30.37
C ARG A 7 6.75 -31.46 -29.69
N ARG A 8 6.32 -30.29 -30.16
CA ARG A 8 6.49 -29.01 -29.48
C ARG A 8 5.78 -29.11 -28.13
N ARG A 9 6.55 -29.39 -27.07
CA ARG A 9 6.07 -29.28 -25.69
C ARG A 9 5.81 -27.79 -25.44
N GLY A 10 4.55 -27.38 -25.59
CA GLY A 10 4.13 -26.04 -25.21
C GLY A 10 4.44 -25.82 -23.73
N ILE A 11 5.21 -24.77 -23.45
CA ILE A 11 5.44 -24.32 -22.07
C ILE A 11 4.11 -23.71 -21.62
N ARG A 12 3.40 -24.39 -20.73
CA ARG A 12 2.27 -23.79 -20.01
C ARG A 12 2.87 -23.09 -18.79
N LEU A 13 2.77 -21.77 -18.73
CA LEU A 13 2.95 -21.05 -17.47
C LEU A 13 1.86 -21.53 -16.52
N THR A 14 2.15 -22.56 -15.73
CA THR A 14 1.47 -22.73 -14.45
C THR A 14 2.04 -21.61 -13.59
N ALA A 15 1.42 -20.44 -13.65
CA ALA A 15 1.71 -19.39 -12.69
C ALA A 15 1.54 -20.07 -11.33
N ARG A 16 2.67 -20.30 -10.65
CA ARG A 16 2.65 -20.62 -9.25
C ARG A 16 2.20 -19.31 -8.63
N GLU A 17 0.88 -19.14 -8.53
CA GLU A 17 0.26 -17.99 -7.88
C GLU A 17 1.02 -17.80 -6.58
N GLN A 18 1.73 -16.68 -6.48
CA GLN A 18 2.35 -16.30 -5.23
C GLN A 18 1.19 -16.21 -4.24
N ALA A 19 1.10 -17.19 -3.32
CA ALA A 19 0.03 -17.28 -2.35
C ALA A 19 0.19 -16.13 -1.36
N GLY A 20 -0.33 -14.96 -1.74
CA GLY A 20 -0.31 -13.74 -0.95
C GLY A 20 0.43 -12.56 -1.57
N LEU A 21 0.15 -11.39 -0.99
CA LEU A 21 0.80 -10.12 -1.30
C LEU A 21 2.04 -9.92 -0.43
N PRO A 22 3.10 -9.25 -0.92
CA PRO A 22 4.29 -9.00 -0.12
C PRO A 22 3.99 -8.01 1.02
N LEU A 23 4.40 -8.35 2.24
CA LEU A 23 4.47 -7.42 3.36
C LEU A 23 5.78 -6.61 3.25
N LEU A 24 5.69 -5.34 2.85
CA LEU A 24 6.88 -4.54 2.53
C LEU A 24 7.51 -3.86 3.74
N GLY A 25 6.79 -3.71 4.84
CA GLY A 25 7.33 -3.03 6.00
C GLY A 25 6.27 -2.57 6.98
N ARG A 26 6.73 -1.71 7.89
CA ARG A 26 5.88 -0.97 8.81
C ARG A 26 5.75 0.47 8.34
N ILE A 27 4.56 1.03 8.45
CA ILE A 27 4.31 2.44 8.21
C ILE A 27 3.85 3.10 9.50
N ALA A 28 4.70 3.97 10.03
CA ALA A 28 4.38 4.75 11.21
C ALA A 28 3.77 6.08 10.80
N ALA A 29 2.86 6.60 11.63
CA ALA A 29 2.48 7.99 11.55
C ALA A 29 3.72 8.88 11.78
N GLY A 30 4.18 9.59 10.75
CA GLY A 30 5.24 10.61 10.90
C GLY A 30 6.67 10.07 11.01
N ARG A 31 6.93 8.81 10.63
CA ARG A 31 8.29 8.25 10.55
C ARG A 31 8.43 7.40 9.27
N PRO A 32 9.63 7.32 8.67
CA PRO A 32 9.88 6.56 7.44
C PRO A 32 9.38 5.11 7.50
N ILE A 33 9.09 4.51 6.34
CA ILE A 33 8.81 3.07 6.26
C ILE A 33 10.04 2.30 6.75
N GLU A 34 9.85 1.52 7.80
CA GLU A 34 10.86 0.58 8.28
C GLU A 34 10.70 -0.73 7.50
N ALA A 35 11.72 -1.08 6.72
CA ALA A 35 11.78 -2.37 6.05
C ALA A 35 11.82 -3.49 7.10
N ILE A 36 10.97 -4.50 6.96
CA ILE A 36 11.00 -5.67 7.82
C ILE A 36 12.03 -6.66 7.24
N PRO A 37 13.09 -7.02 7.98
CA PRO A 37 13.93 -8.15 7.60
C PRO A 37 13.04 -9.40 7.69
N ASP A 38 12.88 -10.11 6.57
CA ASP A 38 11.91 -11.20 6.34
C ASP A 38 10.49 -10.74 5.93
N ALA A 39 10.41 -10.09 4.76
CA ALA A 39 9.15 -9.81 4.07
C ALA A 39 8.38 -11.11 3.77
N ARG A 40 7.45 -11.46 4.66
CA ARG A 40 6.51 -12.57 4.48
C ARG A 40 5.40 -12.21 3.48
N ALA A 41 4.86 -13.21 2.78
CA ALA A 41 3.63 -13.04 2.02
C ALA A 41 2.41 -13.12 2.95
N VAL A 42 1.41 -12.27 2.71
CA VAL A 42 0.14 -12.24 3.43
C VAL A 42 -0.96 -12.67 2.46
N GLU A 43 -1.73 -13.70 2.81
CA GLU A 43 -2.90 -14.08 2.04
C GLU A 43 -3.98 -13.01 2.18
N VAL A 44 -4.30 -12.36 1.05
CA VAL A 44 -5.31 -11.31 0.98
C VAL A 44 -6.44 -11.79 0.05
N PRO A 45 -7.71 -11.79 0.51
CA PRO A 45 -8.86 -12.07 -0.35
C PRO A 45 -8.92 -11.15 -1.56
N ASP A 46 -9.29 -11.66 -2.73
CA ASP A 46 -9.26 -10.91 -3.98
C ASP A 46 -10.11 -9.64 -3.97
N PHE A 47 -11.21 -9.63 -3.22
CA PHE A 47 -12.08 -8.45 -3.12
C PHE A 47 -11.45 -7.27 -2.35
N LEU A 48 -10.41 -7.52 -1.54
CA LEU A 48 -9.62 -6.47 -0.88
C LEU A 48 -8.47 -5.97 -1.75
N ARG A 49 -8.16 -6.68 -2.84
CA ARG A 49 -7.12 -6.30 -3.79
C ARG A 49 -7.66 -5.28 -4.77
N GLY A 50 -6.85 -4.28 -5.09
CA GLY A 50 -7.10 -3.41 -6.23
C GLY A 50 -6.95 -4.16 -7.56
N ARG A 51 -7.20 -3.47 -8.68
CA ARG A 51 -7.02 -4.04 -10.02
C ARG A 51 -5.53 -4.11 -10.42
N GLY A 52 -4.66 -3.38 -9.74
CA GLY A 52 -3.23 -3.32 -9.98
C GLY A 52 -2.36 -4.19 -9.06
N ARG A 53 -1.04 -3.94 -9.14
CA ARG A 53 -0.07 -4.53 -8.20
C ARG A 53 -0.40 -4.05 -6.79
N CYS A 54 -0.52 -4.98 -5.85
CA CYS A 54 -0.82 -4.66 -4.47
C CYS A 54 0.30 -5.12 -3.52
N TYR A 55 0.38 -4.50 -2.36
CA TYR A 55 1.27 -4.89 -1.27
C TYR A 55 0.60 -4.61 0.07
N VAL A 56 1.19 -5.12 1.14
CA VAL A 56 0.68 -4.94 2.51
C VAL A 56 1.69 -4.16 3.34
N LEU A 57 1.21 -3.28 4.21
CA LEU A 57 2.00 -2.63 5.26
C LEU A 57 1.36 -2.89 6.63
N ASP A 58 2.21 -3.02 7.65
CA ASP A 58 1.83 -3.05 9.07
C ASP A 58 1.75 -1.61 9.59
N VAL A 59 0.59 -1.20 10.09
CA VAL A 59 0.34 0.15 10.58
C VAL A 59 0.91 0.32 11.99
N ARG A 60 1.64 1.43 12.18
CA ARG A 60 2.16 1.84 13.48
C ARG A 60 1.67 3.23 13.88
N GLY A 61 1.15 3.34 15.10
CA GLY A 61 0.55 4.56 15.63
C GLY A 61 -0.94 4.71 15.28
N ASP A 62 -1.50 5.87 15.63
CA ASP A 62 -2.94 6.09 15.74
C ASP A 62 -3.43 7.31 14.94
N SER A 63 -2.60 7.88 14.05
CA SER A 63 -2.96 9.09 13.29
C SER A 63 -4.19 8.94 12.39
N MET A 64 -4.66 7.71 12.18
CA MET A 64 -5.81 7.37 11.32
C MET A 64 -6.91 6.64 12.09
N ARG A 65 -6.92 6.76 13.43
CA ARG A 65 -7.84 6.06 14.33
C ARG A 65 -9.31 6.28 13.99
N ASP A 66 -9.69 7.50 13.65
CA ASP A 66 -11.09 7.86 13.40
C ASP A 66 -11.58 7.36 12.03
N GLU A 67 -10.68 6.86 11.18
CA GLU A 67 -10.99 6.08 9.96
C GLU A 67 -11.06 4.56 10.25
N GLY A 68 -10.94 4.18 11.52
CA GLY A 68 -10.91 2.78 11.95
C GLY A 68 -9.58 2.08 11.69
N ILE A 69 -8.53 2.80 11.24
CA ILE A 69 -7.18 2.26 11.06
C ILE A 69 -6.41 2.44 12.36
N LEU A 70 -6.14 1.33 13.04
CA LEU A 70 -5.49 1.29 14.35
C LEU A 70 -4.06 0.72 14.25
N ASP A 71 -3.29 0.94 15.32
CA ASP A 71 -1.98 0.31 15.47
C ASP A 71 -2.08 -1.22 15.40
N GLY A 72 -1.18 -1.83 14.61
CA GLY A 72 -1.12 -3.26 14.39
C GLY A 72 -2.00 -3.78 13.24
N ASP A 73 -2.72 -2.91 12.54
CA ASP A 73 -3.48 -3.29 11.36
C ASP A 73 -2.59 -3.65 10.18
N LEU A 74 -3.11 -4.53 9.31
CA LEU A 74 -2.55 -4.76 7.99
C LEU A 74 -3.39 -4.00 6.96
N VAL A 75 -2.79 -3.03 6.29
CA VAL A 75 -3.44 -2.30 5.20
C VAL A 75 -3.00 -2.86 3.86
N VAL A 76 -3.97 -3.11 2.99
CA VAL A 76 -3.75 -3.53 1.60
C VAL A 76 -3.70 -2.28 0.74
N ILE A 77 -2.63 -2.15 -0.05
CA ILE A 77 -2.35 -0.94 -0.82
C ILE A 77 -2.20 -1.31 -2.29
N GLU A 78 -2.95 -0.64 -3.15
CA GLU A 78 -2.73 -0.66 -4.59
C GLU A 78 -1.58 0.29 -4.95
N ALA A 79 -0.52 -0.24 -5.56
CA ALA A 79 0.64 0.51 -5.97
C ALA A 79 0.33 1.37 -7.21
N ARG A 80 0.11 2.66 -6.98
CA ARG A 80 -0.14 3.66 -8.03
C ARG A 80 0.35 5.04 -7.58
N SER A 81 0.75 5.86 -8.56
CA SER A 81 1.34 7.18 -8.34
C SER A 81 0.33 8.33 -8.27
N HIS A 82 -0.96 8.03 -8.31
CA HIS A 82 -2.03 9.02 -8.32
C HIS A 82 -3.15 8.60 -7.36
N ALA A 83 -3.82 9.61 -6.80
CA ALA A 83 -4.95 9.44 -5.91
C ALA A 83 -6.00 10.50 -6.16
N ARG A 84 -7.24 10.20 -5.84
CA ARG A 84 -8.37 11.13 -5.81
C ARG A 84 -8.43 11.79 -4.44
N ASN A 85 -8.99 13.00 -4.39
CA ASN A 85 -9.23 13.67 -3.12
C ASN A 85 -10.16 12.82 -2.24
N GLY A 86 -9.80 12.72 -0.96
CA GLY A 86 -10.49 11.85 -0.01
C GLY A 86 -10.08 10.38 -0.10
N GLU A 87 -9.06 9.99 -0.87
CA GLU A 87 -8.48 8.66 -0.72
C GLU A 87 -7.47 8.63 0.42
N ILE A 88 -7.34 7.46 1.05
CA ILE A 88 -6.28 7.21 2.04
C ILE A 88 -5.06 6.68 1.28
N VAL A 89 -3.93 7.38 1.41
CA VAL A 89 -2.74 7.13 0.60
C VAL A 89 -1.54 6.80 1.47
N VAL A 90 -0.62 6.05 0.90
CA VAL A 90 0.78 6.04 1.32
C VAL A 90 1.49 7.15 0.57
N ALA A 91 1.88 8.20 1.28
CA ALA A 91 2.58 9.35 0.73
C ALA A 91 4.03 9.35 1.21
N LEU A 92 4.98 9.55 0.28
CA LEU A 92 6.38 9.79 0.57
C LEU A 92 6.64 11.30 0.50
N ILE A 93 7.01 11.89 1.63
CA ILE A 93 7.28 13.31 1.81
C ILE A 93 8.79 13.54 1.68
N ASP A 94 9.18 14.52 0.85
CA ASP A 94 10.56 14.94 0.59
C ASP A 94 11.52 13.76 0.27
N GLY A 95 10.98 12.68 -0.31
CA GLY A 95 11.73 11.48 -0.68
C GLY A 95 12.20 10.61 0.50
N ALA A 96 11.85 10.93 1.74
CA ALA A 96 12.40 10.28 2.92
C ALA A 96 11.33 9.73 3.89
N GLU A 97 10.22 10.45 4.09
CA GLU A 97 9.26 10.12 5.13
C GLU A 97 7.96 9.57 4.54
N ALA A 98 7.67 8.30 4.79
CA ALA A 98 6.46 7.67 4.29
C ALA A 98 5.37 7.65 5.37
N THR A 99 4.18 8.15 5.05
CA THR A 99 3.07 8.32 5.98
C THR A 99 1.75 7.85 5.37
N LEU A 100 0.81 7.47 6.23
CA LEU A 100 -0.56 7.11 5.86
C LEU A 100 -1.50 8.23 6.26
N LYS A 101 -2.14 8.87 5.27
CA LYS A 101 -2.98 10.06 5.44
C LYS A 101 -4.10 10.09 4.40
N ARG A 102 -5.15 10.86 4.68
CA ARG A 102 -6.18 11.19 3.70
C ARG A 102 -5.71 12.36 2.84
N ILE A 103 -5.65 12.18 1.52
CA ILE A 103 -5.10 13.20 0.61
C ILE A 103 -6.17 14.19 0.16
N GLU A 104 -5.81 15.46 0.12
CA GLU A 104 -6.55 16.52 -0.57
C GLU A 104 -5.58 17.33 -1.43
N GLN A 105 -5.85 17.41 -2.74
CA GLN A 105 -5.03 18.09 -3.71
C GLN A 105 -5.77 19.32 -4.22
N ARG A 106 -5.08 20.46 -4.23
CA ARG A 106 -5.52 21.75 -4.74
C ARG A 106 -4.45 22.31 -5.67
N PRO A 107 -4.78 23.29 -6.54
CA PRO A 107 -3.76 23.96 -7.34
C PRO A 107 -2.66 24.56 -6.44
N GLY A 108 -1.43 24.03 -6.55
CA GLY A 108 -0.26 24.50 -5.80
C GLY A 108 -0.13 24.01 -4.35
N GLU A 109 -1.05 23.18 -3.85
CA GLU A 109 -1.04 22.69 -2.46
C GLU A 109 -1.53 21.23 -2.40
N VAL A 110 -0.83 20.40 -1.63
CA VAL A 110 -1.30 19.07 -1.22
C VAL A 110 -1.42 19.08 0.30
N ILE A 111 -2.59 18.69 0.79
CA ILE A 111 -2.89 18.56 2.21
C ILE A 111 -3.02 17.08 2.55
N LEU A 112 -2.26 16.64 3.55
CA LEU A 112 -2.34 15.29 4.10
C LEU A 112 -3.02 15.36 5.47
N HIS A 113 -4.27 14.93 5.51
CA HIS A 113 -5.10 14.97 6.70
C HIS A 113 -4.89 13.71 7.54
N PRO A 114 -4.52 13.84 8.83
CA PRO A 114 -4.73 12.75 9.78
C PRO A 114 -6.23 12.59 10.05
N ALA A 115 -6.61 11.40 10.50
CA ALA A 115 -7.92 11.16 11.08
C ALA A 115 -7.77 10.86 12.58
N ASN A 116 -7.11 11.78 13.26
CA ASN A 116 -7.00 11.81 14.71
C ASN A 116 -6.77 13.27 15.12
N PRO A 117 -7.65 13.88 15.94
CA PRO A 117 -7.56 15.28 16.36
C PRO A 117 -6.28 15.66 17.10
N ALA A 118 -5.54 14.69 17.62
CA ALA A 118 -4.25 14.93 18.25
C ALA A 118 -3.12 15.29 17.26
N PHE A 119 -3.38 15.16 15.95
CA PHE A 119 -2.41 15.41 14.89
C PHE A 119 -2.89 16.54 13.97
N GLU A 120 -1.96 17.39 13.56
CA GLU A 120 -2.26 18.48 12.63
C GLU A 120 -2.14 18.05 11.16
N PRO A 121 -2.97 18.60 10.25
CA PRO A 121 -2.82 18.40 8.81
C PRO A 121 -1.47 18.93 8.29
N LEU A 122 -0.81 18.16 7.42
CA LEU A 122 0.41 18.60 6.76
C LEU A 122 0.06 19.29 5.44
N ARG A 123 0.51 20.53 5.28
CA ARG A 123 0.34 21.32 4.06
C ARG A 123 1.67 21.40 3.34
N LEU A 124 1.72 20.85 2.13
CA LEU A 124 2.95 20.64 1.38
C LEU A 124 2.79 21.12 -0.06
N ARG A 125 3.90 21.43 -0.72
CA ARG A 125 3.88 21.69 -2.16
C ARG A 125 3.74 20.35 -2.92
N PRO A 126 3.13 20.33 -4.12
CA PRO A 126 2.97 19.10 -4.90
C PRO A 126 4.28 18.34 -5.14
N GLU A 127 5.41 19.04 -5.31
CA GLU A 127 6.71 18.44 -5.60
C GLU A 127 7.30 17.71 -4.38
N GLN A 128 6.80 18.00 -3.17
CA GLN A 128 7.25 17.37 -1.93
C GLN A 128 6.53 16.06 -1.65
N VAL A 129 5.44 15.76 -2.36
CA VAL A 129 4.58 14.60 -2.06
C VAL A 129 4.56 13.64 -3.23
N ALA A 130 5.10 12.44 -3.01
CA ALA A 130 5.00 11.34 -3.96
C ALA A 130 4.04 10.25 -3.44
N VAL A 131 2.90 10.07 -4.11
CA VAL A 131 1.97 8.97 -3.79
C VAL A 131 2.62 7.64 -4.19
N GLN A 132 2.74 6.73 -3.22
CA GLN A 132 3.29 5.38 -3.42
C GLN A 132 2.18 4.34 -3.62
N GLY A 133 0.96 4.66 -3.18
CA GLY A 133 -0.19 3.81 -3.35
C GLY A 133 -1.41 4.31 -2.60
N VAL A 134 -2.54 3.63 -2.84
CA VAL A 134 -3.83 3.94 -2.23
C VAL A 134 -4.34 2.72 -1.47
N VAL A 135 -4.84 2.94 -0.26
CA VAL A 135 -5.39 1.87 0.58
C VAL A 135 -6.69 1.35 -0.05
N THR A 136 -6.75 0.04 -0.31
CA THR A 136 -7.93 -0.65 -0.87
C THR A 136 -8.63 -1.54 0.15
N GLY A 137 -7.96 -1.88 1.24
CA GLY A 137 -8.51 -2.77 2.25
C GLY A 137 -7.75 -2.72 3.56
N LEU A 138 -8.40 -3.25 4.60
CA LEU A 138 -7.86 -3.36 5.94
C LEU A 138 -8.15 -4.76 6.48
N MET A 139 -7.16 -5.36 7.12
CA MET A 139 -7.26 -6.65 7.78
C MET A 139 -6.78 -6.51 9.23
N ARG A 140 -7.64 -6.89 10.17
CA ARG A 140 -7.32 -6.93 11.60
C ARG A 140 -7.63 -8.30 12.16
N ALA A 141 -6.64 -8.94 12.76
CA ALA A 141 -6.86 -10.18 13.50
C ALA A 141 -7.41 -9.84 14.89
N CYS A 142 -8.62 -10.33 15.20
CA CYS A 142 -9.11 -10.33 16.57
C CYS A 142 -8.44 -11.51 17.30
N ARG A 143 -7.84 -11.23 18.45
CA ARG A 143 -7.28 -12.25 19.34
C ARG A 143 -8.05 -12.24 20.65
#